data_AF-A0A1R0GQ14-F1
#
_entry.id   AF-A0A1R0GQ14-F1
#
_cell.length_a   1.000
_cell.length_b   1.000
_cell.length_c   1.000
_cell.angle_alpha   90.00
_cell.angle_beta   90.00
_cell.angle_gamma   90.00
#
_symmetry.space_group_name_H-M   'P 1'
#
loop_
_entity.id
_entity.type
_entity.pdbx_description
1 polymer ?
#
loop_
_entity_poly.entity_id
_entity_poly.type
_entity_poly.pdbx_seq_one_letter_code
_entity_poly.pdbx_strand_id
1 'polypeptide(L)' 'MDAIQDPETKISFEKYDSFIQGILYPKLKETAELRDSVYDKISEYLKLKSLIETIEDHSLDTLKLSVDLGSNFYVQGKA' A
#
# COMPACT_ATOMS: atom_id res chain seq x y z
N MET A 1 42.53 -12.86 15.55
CA MET A 1 42.31 -11.55 14.89
C MET A 1 43.48 -11.38 13.95
N ASP A 2 43.34 -11.79 12.70
CA ASP A 2 44.35 -11.48 11.68
C ASP A 2 43.63 -11.12 10.39
N ALA A 3 43.98 -9.94 9.91
CA ALA A 3 43.34 -9.23 8.84
C ALA A 3 43.57 -9.97 7.51
N ILE A 4 42.49 -10.50 6.94
CA ILE A 4 42.40 -10.67 5.49
C ILE A 4 42.23 -9.25 4.94
N GLN A 5 43.34 -8.56 4.73
CA GLN A 5 43.35 -7.28 4.04
C GLN A 5 44.07 -7.44 2.71
N ASP A 6 43.45 -8.27 1.87
CA ASP A 6 43.67 -8.22 0.43
C ASP A 6 42.87 -7.03 -0.14
N PRO A 7 43.52 -6.03 -0.77
CA PRO A 7 42.87 -4.81 -1.23
C PRO A 7 41.78 -5.08 -2.28
N GLU A 8 41.88 -6.13 -3.09
CA GLU A 8 40.85 -6.50 -4.07
C GLU A 8 39.55 -6.98 -3.40
N THR A 9 39.68 -7.76 -2.32
CA THR A 9 38.54 -8.29 -1.55
C THR A 9 37.78 -7.17 -0.83
N LYS A 10 38.50 -6.16 -0.32
CA LYS A 10 37.89 -4.99 0.36
C LYS A 10 37.15 -4.06 -0.60
N ILE A 11 37.73 -3.78 -1.76
CA ILE A 11 37.10 -2.95 -2.82
C ILE A 11 35.82 -3.62 -3.33
N SER A 12 35.82 -4.95 -3.43
CA SER A 12 34.64 -5.71 -3.84
C SER A 12 33.52 -5.58 -2.80
N PHE A 13 33.84 -5.73 -1.52
CA PHE A 13 32.87 -5.58 -0.43
C PHE A 13 32.23 -4.19 -0.40
N GLU A 14 33.02 -3.12 -0.50
CA GLU A 14 32.50 -1.74 -0.50
C GLU A 14 31.59 -1.45 -1.71
N LYS A 15 31.88 -2.03 -2.87
CA LYS A 15 30.99 -1.94 -4.05
C LYS A 15 29.66 -2.66 -3.83
N TYR A 16 29.68 -3.87 -3.26
CA TYR A 16 28.47 -4.60 -2.95
C TYR A 16 27.64 -3.90 -1.87
N ASP A 17 28.27 -3.39 -0.82
CA ASP A 17 27.58 -2.64 0.23
C ASP A 17 26.95 -1.36 -0.32
N SER A 18 27.67 -0.61 -1.14
CA SER A 18 27.15 0.59 -1.83
C SER A 18 25.98 0.27 -2.76
N PHE A 19 26.03 -0.87 -3.46
CA PHE A 19 24.94 -1.32 -4.33
C PHE A 19 23.71 -1.72 -3.53
N ILE A 20 23.88 -2.47 -2.43
CA ILE A 20 22.79 -2.88 -1.57
C ILE A 20 22.12 -1.65 -0.95
N GLN A 21 22.91 -0.74 -0.39
CA GLN A 21 22.38 0.45 0.28
C GLN A 21 21.81 1.48 -0.70
N GLY A 22 22.47 1.70 -1.83
CA GLY A 22 22.10 2.73 -2.80
C GLY A 22 21.02 2.32 -3.80
N ILE A 23 20.86 1.02 -4.06
CA ILE A 23 19.96 0.54 -5.12
C ILE A 23 18.97 -0.49 -4.57
N LEU A 24 19.43 -1.50 -3.84
CA LEU A 24 18.57 -2.61 -3.44
C LEU A 24 17.53 -2.19 -2.38
N TYR A 25 17.95 -1.49 -1.32
CA TYR A 25 17.02 -1.01 -0.30
C TYR A 25 16.02 0.03 -0.83
N PRO A 26 16.41 1.05 -1.61
CA PRO A 26 15.46 2.01 -2.16
C PRO A 26 14.44 1.35 -3.10
N LYS A 27 14.87 0.44 -3.98
CA LYS A 27 13.96 -0.29 -4.87
C LYS A 27 12.99 -1.18 -4.10
N LEU A 28 13.46 -1.85 -3.05
CA LEU A 28 12.60 -2.66 -2.21
C LEU A 28 11.53 -1.80 -1.52
N LYS A 29 11.94 -0.63 -1.00
CA LYS A 29 11.03 0.33 -0.39
C LYS A 29 9.99 0.84 -1.40
N GLU A 30 10.42 1.27 -2.58
CA GLU A 30 9.53 1.74 -3.65
C GLU A 30 8.52 0.65 -4.06
N THR A 31 8.99 -0.59 -4.20
CA THR A 31 8.12 -1.73 -4.56
C THR A 31 7.09 -2.01 -3.45
N ALA A 32 7.50 -1.91 -2.18
CA ALA A 32 6.59 -2.06 -1.05
C ALA A 32 5.54 -0.95 -1.00
N GLU A 33 5.92 0.30 -1.23
CA GLU A 33 5.01 1.45 -1.28
C GLU A 33 4.01 1.34 -2.44
N LEU A 34 4.48 0.92 -3.63
CA LEU A 34 3.61 0.63 -4.77
C LEU A 34 2.59 -0.46 -4.45
N ARG A 35 3.05 -1.55 -3.81
CA ARG A 35 2.19 -2.64 -3.37
C ARG A 35 1.13 -2.13 -2.40
N ASP A 36 1.51 -1.33 -1.41
CA ASP A 36 0.59 -0.80 -0.40
C ASP A 36 -0.46 0.10 -1.05
N SER A 37 -0.07 0.97 -1.99
CA SER A 37 -1.02 1.79 -2.77
C SER A 37 -2.01 0.96 -3.59
N VAL A 38 -1.57 -0.18 -4.15
CA VAL A 38 -2.48 -1.09 -4.86
C VAL A 38 -3.46 -1.74 -3.89
N TYR A 39 -3.01 -2.17 -2.71
CA TYR A 39 -3.89 -2.74 -1.69
C TYR A 39 -4.93 -1.73 -1.19
N ASP A 40 -4.56 -0.46 -1.03
CA ASP A 40 -5.50 0.60 -0.65
C ASP A 40 -6.61 0.75 -1.70
N LYS A 41 -6.26 0.81 -2.98
CA LYS A 41 -7.24 0.87 -4.07
C LYS A 41 -8.14 -0.36 -4.12
N ILE A 42 -7.58 -1.55 -3.90
CA ILE A 42 -8.37 -2.79 -3.83
C ILE A 42 -9.36 -2.70 -2.67
N SER A 43 -8.93 -2.22 -1.50
CA SER A 43 -9.80 -2.02 -0.33
C SER A 43 -10.95 -1.05 -0.62
N GLU A 44 -10.67 0.08 -1.30
CA GLU A 44 -11.70 1.02 -1.73
C GLU A 44 -12.71 0.38 -2.70
N TYR A 45 -12.24 -0.36 -3.71
CA TYR A 45 -13.12 -1.04 -4.66
C TYR A 45 -13.94 -2.15 -3.99
N LEU A 46 -13.38 -2.88 -3.03
CA LEU A 46 -14.12 -3.89 -2.28
C LEU A 46 -15.21 -3.26 -1.42
N LYS A 47 -14.95 -2.12 -0.76
CA LYS A 47 -15.97 -1.37 -0.03
C LYS A 47 -17.09 -0.92 -0.95
N LEU A 48 -16.76 -0.36 -2.12
CA LEU A 48 -17.75 0.06 -3.11
C LEU A 48 -18.59 -1.12 -3.61
N LYS A 49 -17.96 -2.26 -3.93
CA LYS A 49 -18.67 -3.47 -4.37
C LYS A 49 -19.64 -3.98 -3.31
N SER A 50 -19.17 -4.08 -2.06
CA SER A 50 -20.00 -4.52 -0.94
C SER A 50 -21.19 -3.57 -0.71
N LEU A 51 -20.98 -2.26 -0.89
CA LEU A 51 -22.05 -1.28 -0.82
C LEU A 51 -23.10 -1.51 -1.91
N ILE A 52 -22.68 -1.70 -3.16
CA ILE A 52 -23.58 -1.98 -4.30
C ILE A 52 -24.37 -3.27 -4.05
N GLU A 53 -23.69 -4.36 -3.65
CA GLU A 53 -24.35 -5.64 -3.35
C GLU A 53 -25.40 -5.49 -2.24
N THR A 54 -25.10 -4.73 -1.19
CA THR A 54 -26.06 -4.46 -0.10
C THR A 54 -27.30 -3.70 -0.59
N ILE A 55 -27.13 -2.80 -1.56
CA ILE A 55 -28.24 -2.01 -2.15
C ILE A 55 -29.13 -2.90 -3.01
N GLU A 56 -28.50 -3.73 -3.86
CA GLU A 56 -29.19 -4.66 -4.75
C GLU A 56 -29.95 -5.74 -3.97
N ASP A 57 -29.31 -6.38 -2.98
CA ASP A 57 -29.89 -7.46 -2.16
C ASP A 57 -31.07 -7.00 -1.31
N HIS A 58 -31.12 -5.71 -0.94
CA HIS A 58 -32.18 -5.17 -0.10
C HIS A 58 -33.25 -4.39 -0.88
N SER A 59 -33.13 -4.30 -2.22
CA SER A 59 -34.08 -3.59 -3.09
C SER A 59 -34.51 -2.24 -2.49
N LEU A 60 -33.52 -1.50 -1.97
CA LEU A 60 -33.76 -0.30 -1.17
C LEU A 60 -34.21 0.83 -2.09
N ASP A 61 -35.52 0.95 -2.33
CA ASP A 61 -36.16 2.06 -3.06
C ASP A 61 -35.83 3.44 -2.44
N THR A 62 -35.47 3.46 -1.14
CA THR A 62 -34.95 4.65 -0.46
C THR A 62 -33.66 4.32 0.26
N LEU A 63 -32.56 4.76 -0.33
CA LEU A 63 -31.23 4.48 0.17
C LEU A 63 -30.88 5.46 1.29
N LYS A 64 -31.16 5.12 2.57
CA LYS A 64 -30.58 5.82 3.73
C LYS A 64 -29.11 5.44 3.86
N LEU A 65 -28.28 6.01 2.99
CA LEU A 65 -26.84 5.79 3.02
C LEU A 65 -26.24 6.72 4.08
N SER A 66 -25.64 6.16 5.13
CA SER A 66 -24.75 6.90 6.03
C SER A 66 -23.38 6.97 5.39
N VAL A 67 -23.14 7.99 4.57
CA VAL A 67 -21.86 8.20 3.91
C VAL A 67 -20.94 8.95 4.86
N ASP A 68 -19.78 8.36 5.16
CA ASP A 68 -18.69 9.07 5.83
C ASP A 68 -18.07 10.06 4.83
N LEU A 69 -18.26 11.35 5.08
CA LEU A 69 -17.65 12.44 4.30
C LEU A 69 -16.26 12.83 4.84
N GLY A 70 -15.76 12.10 5.85
CA GLY A 70 -14.51 12.36 6.56
C GLY A 70 -14.74 12.81 8.00
N SER A 71 -13.77 12.56 8.88
CA SER A 71 -13.81 12.91 10.32
C SER A 71 -14.99 12.30 11.11
N ASN A 72 -15.37 11.05 10.83
CA ASN A 72 -16.53 10.38 11.44
C ASN A 72 -17.85 11.16 11.19
N PHE A 73 -17.97 11.84 10.06
CA PHE A 73 -19.13 12.65 9.72
C PHE A 73 -20.04 11.87 8.77
N TYR A 74 -21.12 11.32 9.32
CA TYR A 74 -22.06 10.49 8.60
C TYR A 74 -23.28 11.31 8.17
N VAL A 75 -23.47 11.48 6.87
CA VAL A 75 -24.67 12.14 6.30
C VAL A 75 -25.64 11.08 5.81
N GLN A 76 -26.92 11.25 6.13
CA GLN A 76 -28.00 10.45 5.54
C GLN A 76 -28.48 11.12 4.25
N GLY A 77 -28.11 10.55 3.11
CA GLY A 77 -28.73 10.88 1.82
C GLY A 77 -30.07 10.17 1.67
N LYS A 78 -31.00 10.76 0.92
CA LYS A 78 -32.10 10.02 0.26
C LYS A 78 -31.89 10.21 -1.24
N ALA A 79 -31.92 9.11 -1.99
CA ALA A 79 -32.08 9.15 -3.44
C ALA A 79 -33.53 9.50 -3.80
#